data_AF-T0MFX6-F1
#
_entry.id   AF-T0MFX6-F1
#
_cell.length_a   1.000
_cell.length_b   1.000
_cell.length_c   1.000
_cell.angle_alpha   90.00
_cell.angle_beta   90.00
_cell.angle_gamma   90.00
#
_symmetry.space_group_name_H-M   'P 1'
#
loop_
_entity.id
_entity.type
_entity.pdbx_description
1 polymer ?
#
loop_
_entity_poly.entity_id
_entity_poly.type
_entity_poly.pdbx_seq_one_letter_code
_entity_poly.pdbx_strand_id
1 'polypeptide(L)'
;MGENIKTYVRVKPPADNSEIQIQGNNIIIGEKQMNFDKVFTDCSQKELFDSISEDILTSSIQGYNCTIFAYGQTGSGKTFTIQGKENNPGLVQRCLRFMHNLNMEIELSFVEIYNEILYDLLDLQNNNLIIKDNKQLEQINVENLTILKSNSYEESLKIYQLGIKTRKTKSTDMNLESSRSHSIFTVYIKNLSNNVVKESKLSFVDLAGSERLRNLELENVKIKETGNINKSLFCLGQIIYKLSEDSSKHIGYRDSKLTFLLKDSLGGNSKLRVIGNVCLDYKSDTINTLNFLCRLKMINNIAFTNSEFINDIPDLKNQLKILDQENQKLKTQVALYKSRSNFDKDVDDLTFYINKIKDEIKKVFENMKEFEEIKNKLSIYEFEAKKKTILKCEKIFEDLCKQRNEEFREAKKRRID
;
A
#
# COMPACT_ATOMS: atom_id res chain seq x y z
N MET A 1 -3.85 -10.31 11.88
CA MET A 1 -2.83 -9.90 10.88
C MET A 1 -3.45 -8.80 10.06
N GLY A 2 -2.71 -7.73 9.77
CA GLY A 2 -3.25 -6.67 8.92
C GLY A 2 -3.39 -7.14 7.47
N GLU A 3 -4.37 -6.58 6.75
CA GLU A 3 -4.64 -6.82 5.34
C GLU A 3 -4.34 -5.55 4.52
N ASN A 4 -3.59 -5.69 3.42
CA ASN A 4 -3.37 -4.58 2.50
C ASN A 4 -4.68 -4.17 1.80
N ILE A 5 -4.83 -2.88 1.52
CA ILE A 5 -5.97 -2.37 0.74
C ILE A 5 -5.95 -2.99 -0.67
N LYS A 6 -7.07 -3.59 -1.10
CA LYS A 6 -7.21 -4.08 -2.48
C LYS A 6 -7.67 -2.96 -3.40
N THR A 7 -7.03 -2.90 -4.56
CA THR A 7 -7.22 -1.85 -5.56
C THR A 7 -7.61 -2.43 -6.90
N TYR A 8 -8.69 -1.91 -7.45
CA TYR A 8 -9.27 -2.32 -8.72
C TYR A 8 -9.26 -1.12 -9.66
N VAL A 9 -9.01 -1.34 -10.94
CA VAL A 9 -9.14 -0.28 -11.96
C VAL A 9 -10.32 -0.62 -12.84
N ARG A 10 -11.22 0.35 -13.04
CA ARG A 10 -12.32 0.23 -14.00
C ARG A 10 -12.13 1.27 -15.09
N VAL A 11 -11.85 0.79 -16.30
CA VAL A 11 -11.65 1.64 -17.47
C VAL A 11 -13.01 1.88 -18.12
N LYS A 12 -13.35 3.16 -18.30
CA LYS A 12 -14.54 3.57 -19.04
C LYS A 12 -14.34 3.25 -20.53
N PRO A 13 -15.27 2.55 -21.19
CA PRO A 13 -15.19 2.31 -22.62
C PRO A 13 -15.21 3.61 -23.45
N PRO A 14 -14.52 3.65 -24.61
CA PRO A 14 -13.64 2.59 -25.12
C PRO A 14 -12.32 2.50 -24.32
N ALA A 15 -11.85 1.28 -24.07
CA ALA A 15 -10.61 1.02 -23.33
C ALA A 15 -9.37 0.95 -24.24
N ASP A 16 -9.34 1.76 -25.30
CA ASP A 16 -8.24 1.79 -26.26
C ASP A 16 -7.51 3.13 -26.21
N ASN A 17 -6.18 3.07 -26.09
CA ASN A 17 -5.29 4.23 -26.12
C ASN A 17 -3.87 3.77 -26.46
N SER A 18 -3.25 4.39 -27.46
CA SER A 18 -1.91 4.01 -27.93
C SER A 18 -0.80 4.19 -26.88
N GLU A 19 -1.02 5.04 -25.86
CA GLU A 19 -0.02 5.38 -24.85
C GLU A 19 -0.23 4.66 -23.50
N ILE A 20 -1.39 4.03 -23.29
CA ILE A 20 -1.74 3.32 -22.06
C ILE A 20 -2.16 1.90 -22.42
N GLN A 21 -1.24 0.94 -22.23
CA GLN A 21 -1.48 -0.45 -22.56
C GLN A 21 -2.00 -1.22 -21.34
N ILE A 22 -3.01 -2.05 -21.54
CA ILE A 22 -3.59 -2.89 -20.49
C ILE A 22 -3.24 -4.35 -20.80
N GLN A 23 -2.57 -5.01 -19.86
CA GLN A 23 -2.14 -6.41 -20.00
C GLN A 23 -2.53 -7.19 -18.74
N GLY A 24 -3.68 -7.88 -18.80
CA GLY A 24 -4.27 -8.54 -17.63
C GLY A 24 -4.53 -7.55 -16.50
N ASN A 25 -3.89 -7.75 -15.35
CA ASN A 25 -4.01 -6.87 -14.18
C ASN A 25 -2.94 -5.77 -14.13
N ASN A 26 -2.17 -5.58 -15.20
CA ASN A 26 -1.14 -4.56 -15.31
C ASN A 26 -1.57 -3.45 -16.26
N ILE A 27 -1.20 -2.21 -15.93
CA ILE A 27 -1.31 -1.05 -16.81
C ILE A 27 0.09 -0.50 -17.04
N ILE A 28 0.46 -0.33 -18.31
CA ILE A 28 1.79 0.11 -18.76
C ILE A 28 1.66 1.48 -19.41
N ILE A 29 2.45 2.45 -18.93
CA ILE A 29 2.48 3.82 -19.43
C ILE A 29 3.95 4.23 -19.62
N GLY A 30 4.39 4.29 -20.87
CA GLY A 30 5.83 4.42 -21.18
C GLY A 30 6.61 3.24 -20.59
N GLU A 31 7.64 3.52 -19.79
CA GLU A 31 8.44 2.50 -19.10
C GLU A 31 7.85 2.04 -17.76
N LYS A 32 6.79 2.71 -17.28
CA LYS A 32 6.22 2.42 -15.97
C LYS A 32 5.14 1.34 -16.07
N GLN A 33 5.35 0.24 -15.34
CA GLN A 33 4.35 -0.81 -15.15
C GLN A 33 3.71 -0.69 -13.77
N MET A 34 2.38 -0.74 -13.71
CA MET A 34 1.58 -0.61 -12.49
C MET A 34 0.67 -1.83 -12.35
N ASN A 35 0.70 -2.50 -11.19
CA ASN A 35 -0.07 -3.72 -10.94
C ASN A 35 -1.22 -3.48 -9.94
N PHE A 36 -2.40 -3.98 -10.28
CA PHE A 36 -3.61 -3.88 -9.46
C PHE A 36 -4.16 -5.27 -9.14
N ASP A 37 -5.07 -5.35 -8.17
CA ASP A 37 -5.73 -6.61 -7.81
C ASP A 37 -6.62 -7.11 -8.97
N LYS A 38 -7.25 -6.18 -9.70
CA LYS A 38 -7.86 -6.45 -11.00
C LYS A 38 -7.99 -5.20 -11.86
N VAL A 39 -7.88 -5.36 -13.17
CA VAL A 39 -8.20 -4.31 -14.15
C VAL A 39 -9.39 -4.77 -14.97
N PHE A 40 -10.41 -3.91 -15.05
CA PHE A 40 -11.65 -4.15 -15.78
C PHE A 40 -11.71 -3.27 -17.04
N THR A 41 -11.71 -3.90 -18.20
CA THR A 41 -12.00 -3.30 -19.51
C THR A 41 -13.34 -3.82 -20.01
N ASP A 42 -14.16 -2.97 -20.61
CA ASP A 42 -15.48 -3.32 -21.17
C ASP A 42 -16.39 -4.16 -20.25
N CYS A 43 -16.24 -3.95 -18.94
CA CYS A 43 -16.87 -4.76 -17.89
C CYS A 43 -18.28 -4.28 -17.54
N SER A 44 -19.21 -5.23 -17.50
CA SER A 44 -20.59 -5.01 -17.06
C SER A 44 -20.68 -4.74 -15.54
N GLN A 45 -21.79 -4.16 -15.08
CA GLN A 45 -22.02 -3.96 -13.65
C GLN A 45 -22.08 -5.27 -12.87
N LYS A 46 -22.55 -6.35 -13.53
CA LYS A 46 -22.65 -7.67 -12.91
C LYS A 46 -21.26 -8.27 -12.70
N GLU A 47 -20.41 -8.27 -13.73
CA GLU A 47 -19.05 -8.80 -13.62
C GLU A 47 -18.20 -8.04 -12.59
N LEU A 48 -18.35 -6.71 -12.53
CA LEU A 48 -17.71 -5.91 -11.48
C LEU A 48 -18.19 -6.33 -10.09
N PHE A 49 -19.51 -6.47 -9.92
CA PHE A 49 -20.09 -6.92 -8.66
C PHE A 49 -19.57 -8.31 -8.27
N ASP A 50 -19.73 -9.31 -9.14
CA ASP A 50 -19.33 -10.70 -8.89
C ASP A 50 -17.85 -10.79 -8.47
N SER A 51 -16.99 -9.94 -9.05
CA SER A 51 -15.56 -9.92 -8.73
C SER A 51 -15.18 -9.26 -7.41
N ILE A 52 -16.03 -8.40 -6.84
CA ILE A 52 -15.75 -7.63 -5.62
C ILE A 52 -16.60 -8.13 -4.44
N SER A 53 -17.78 -8.66 -4.73
CA SER A 53 -18.84 -8.96 -3.76
C SER A 53 -18.50 -10.12 -2.84
N GLU A 54 -17.87 -11.18 -3.35
CA GLU A 54 -17.63 -12.41 -2.59
C GLU A 54 -16.88 -12.13 -1.28
N ASP A 55 -15.74 -11.45 -1.38
CA ASP A 55 -14.87 -11.16 -0.24
C ASP A 55 -15.47 -10.11 0.69
N ILE A 56 -16.02 -9.01 0.12
CA ILE A 56 -16.51 -7.89 0.93
C ILE A 56 -17.83 -8.21 1.65
N LEU A 57 -18.75 -8.94 1.00
CA LEU A 57 -20.01 -9.33 1.61
C LEU A 57 -19.79 -10.43 2.64
N THR A 58 -18.97 -11.44 2.34
CA THR A 58 -18.61 -12.48 3.32
C THR A 58 -17.98 -11.86 4.57
N SER A 59 -17.06 -10.91 4.39
CA SER A 59 -16.43 -10.19 5.52
C SER A 59 -17.45 -9.39 6.31
N SER A 60 -18.36 -8.67 5.64
CA SER A 60 -19.42 -7.89 6.29
C SER A 60 -20.33 -8.78 7.14
N ILE A 61 -20.76 -9.94 6.59
CA ILE A 61 -21.61 -10.92 7.29
C ILE A 61 -20.91 -11.52 8.52
N GLN A 62 -19.58 -11.68 8.45
CA GLN A 62 -18.76 -12.16 9.57
C GLN A 62 -18.52 -11.12 10.66
N GLY A 63 -19.01 -9.88 10.49
CA GLY A 63 -18.88 -8.80 11.48
C GLY A 63 -17.68 -7.88 11.24
N TYR A 64 -17.02 -7.93 10.07
CA TYR A 64 -15.97 -6.97 9.72
C TYR A 64 -16.58 -5.70 9.12
N ASN A 65 -16.12 -4.54 9.58
CA ASN A 65 -16.38 -3.30 8.87
C ASN A 65 -15.75 -3.36 7.48
N CYS A 66 -16.47 -2.86 6.48
CA CYS A 66 -16.11 -2.95 5.09
C CYS A 66 -16.40 -1.63 4.39
N THR A 67 -15.53 -1.23 3.48
CA THR A 67 -15.68 0.02 2.75
C THR A 67 -15.32 -0.18 1.27
N ILE A 68 -16.16 0.34 0.38
CA ILE A 68 -15.91 0.38 -1.07
C ILE A 68 -15.81 1.84 -1.50
N PHE A 69 -14.67 2.23 -2.08
CA PHE A 69 -14.41 3.55 -2.65
C PHE A 69 -14.55 3.53 -4.17
N ALA A 70 -15.21 4.53 -4.74
CA ALA A 70 -15.01 4.91 -6.13
C ALA A 70 -14.23 6.23 -6.21
N TYR A 71 -13.11 6.22 -6.92
CA TYR A 71 -12.20 7.36 -7.05
C TYR A 71 -11.77 7.57 -8.51
N GLY A 72 -11.50 8.82 -8.89
CA GLY A 72 -11.08 9.21 -10.23
C GLY A 72 -11.68 10.53 -10.67
N GLN A 73 -11.36 10.98 -11.88
CA GLN A 73 -11.85 12.25 -12.41
C GLN A 73 -13.36 12.28 -12.63
N THR A 74 -13.92 13.47 -12.77
CA THR A 74 -15.29 13.67 -13.24
C THR A 74 -15.49 13.03 -14.60
N GLY A 75 -16.65 12.37 -14.76
CA GLY A 75 -17.00 11.67 -15.99
C GLY A 75 -16.33 10.30 -16.18
N SER A 76 -15.43 9.85 -15.30
CA SER A 76 -14.78 8.53 -15.40
C SER A 76 -15.66 7.34 -14.99
N GLY A 77 -16.83 7.61 -14.39
CA GLY A 77 -17.82 6.58 -14.07
C GLY A 77 -17.89 6.15 -12.60
N LYS A 78 -17.41 6.97 -11.64
CA LYS A 78 -17.54 6.71 -10.19
C LYS A 78 -18.99 6.43 -9.76
N THR A 79 -19.88 7.39 -10.00
CA THR A 79 -21.32 7.26 -9.71
C THR A 79 -21.95 6.11 -10.51
N PHE A 80 -21.52 5.88 -11.76
CA PHE A 80 -21.97 4.71 -12.52
C PHE A 80 -21.56 3.39 -11.85
N THR A 81 -20.37 3.28 -11.28
CA THR A 81 -19.93 2.10 -10.52
C THR A 81 -20.78 1.89 -9.26
N ILE A 82 -20.95 2.93 -8.44
CA ILE A 82 -21.62 2.81 -7.14
C ILE A 82 -23.14 2.66 -7.30
N GLN A 83 -23.75 3.58 -8.05
CA GLN A 83 -25.21 3.68 -8.22
C GLN A 83 -25.71 2.97 -9.48
N GLY A 84 -25.00 3.07 -10.60
CA GLY A 84 -25.46 2.56 -11.89
C GLY A 84 -26.65 3.31 -12.47
N LYS A 85 -27.39 2.63 -13.37
CA LYS A 85 -28.63 3.11 -14.00
C LYS A 85 -29.80 2.24 -13.56
N GLU A 86 -31.04 2.69 -13.74
CA GLU A 86 -32.23 1.92 -13.35
C GLU A 86 -32.27 0.51 -13.97
N ASN A 87 -32.00 0.41 -15.28
CA ASN A 87 -31.91 -0.86 -16.00
C ASN A 87 -30.54 -1.56 -15.88
N ASN A 88 -29.56 -0.93 -15.21
CA ASN A 88 -28.22 -1.48 -15.05
C ASN A 88 -27.67 -1.09 -13.65
N PRO A 89 -28.21 -1.70 -12.58
CA PRO A 89 -27.91 -1.31 -11.21
C PRO A 89 -26.43 -1.49 -10.87
N GLY A 90 -25.91 -0.57 -10.06
CA GLY A 90 -24.53 -0.58 -9.57
C GLY A 90 -24.33 -1.50 -8.36
N LEU A 91 -23.21 -1.27 -7.67
CA LEU A 91 -22.80 -2.09 -6.53
C LEU A 91 -23.81 -2.02 -5.37
N VAL A 92 -24.33 -0.83 -5.05
CA VAL A 92 -25.21 -0.63 -3.88
C VAL A 92 -26.44 -1.54 -3.95
N GLN A 93 -27.19 -1.48 -5.06
CA GLN A 93 -28.43 -2.23 -5.20
C GLN A 93 -28.18 -3.74 -5.25
N ARG A 94 -27.07 -4.18 -5.86
CA ARG A 94 -26.71 -5.60 -5.94
C ARG A 94 -26.32 -6.16 -4.58
N CYS A 95 -25.55 -5.40 -3.79
CA CYS A 95 -25.21 -5.76 -2.41
C CYS A 95 -26.47 -5.82 -1.53
N LEU A 96 -27.35 -4.80 -1.58
CA LEU A 96 -28.60 -4.80 -0.81
C LEU A 96 -29.45 -6.03 -1.12
N ARG A 97 -29.61 -6.38 -2.40
CA ARG A 97 -30.36 -7.57 -2.81
C ARG A 97 -29.76 -8.85 -2.24
N PHE A 98 -28.42 -8.99 -2.29
CA PHE A 98 -27.73 -10.14 -1.73
C PHE A 98 -27.95 -10.24 -0.21
N MET A 99 -27.81 -9.14 0.52
CA MET A 99 -27.93 -9.12 1.98
C MET A 99 -29.35 -9.43 2.47
N HIS A 100 -30.37 -8.91 1.79
CA HIS A 100 -31.78 -9.24 2.10
C HIS A 100 -32.13 -10.71 1.84
N ASN A 101 -31.52 -11.35 0.83
CA ASN A 101 -31.71 -12.79 0.59
C ASN A 101 -31.17 -13.67 1.74
N LEU A 102 -30.34 -13.12 2.63
CA LEU A 102 -29.79 -13.81 3.79
C LEU A 102 -30.55 -13.51 5.09
N ASN A 103 -31.69 -12.79 5.03
CA ASN A 103 -32.53 -12.43 6.19
C ASN A 103 -31.76 -11.72 7.32
N MET A 104 -30.84 -10.82 6.97
CA MET A 104 -30.09 -10.03 7.96
C MET A 104 -30.89 -8.81 8.42
N GLU A 105 -30.65 -8.36 9.66
CA GLU A 105 -31.17 -7.08 10.13
C GLU A 105 -30.35 -5.95 9.50
N ILE A 106 -31.02 -5.05 8.78
CA ILE A 106 -30.40 -3.99 7.99
C ILE A 106 -30.93 -2.63 8.41
N GLU A 107 -29.99 -1.72 8.68
CA GLU A 107 -30.25 -0.30 8.85
C GLU A 107 -29.42 0.51 7.85
N LEU A 108 -29.92 1.67 7.44
CA LEU A 108 -29.36 2.46 6.37
C LEU A 108 -29.16 3.91 6.79
N SER A 109 -28.02 4.50 6.44
CA SER A 109 -27.78 5.94 6.51
C SER A 109 -27.17 6.46 5.22
N PHE A 110 -27.37 7.74 4.93
CA PHE A 110 -26.82 8.36 3.73
C PHE A 110 -26.40 9.80 4.00
N VAL A 111 -25.10 10.05 3.91
CA VAL A 111 -24.50 11.38 4.14
C VAL A 111 -23.91 11.93 2.85
N GLU A 112 -24.09 13.22 2.64
CA GLU A 112 -23.33 14.01 1.68
C GLU A 112 -22.38 14.96 2.40
N ILE A 113 -21.15 15.08 1.89
CA ILE A 113 -20.19 16.10 2.29
C ILE A 113 -20.03 17.05 1.12
N TYR A 114 -20.44 18.29 1.31
CA TYR A 114 -20.25 19.35 0.34
C TYR A 114 -19.69 20.57 1.04
N ASN A 115 -18.61 21.14 0.50
CA ASN A 115 -17.96 22.32 1.06
C ASN A 115 -17.62 22.20 2.57
N GLU A 116 -17.13 21.03 2.99
CA GLU A 116 -16.83 20.68 4.41
C GLU A 116 -18.04 20.71 5.38
N ILE A 117 -19.27 20.72 4.84
CA ILE A 117 -20.51 20.61 5.59
C ILE A 117 -21.11 19.21 5.36
N LEU A 118 -21.57 18.57 6.44
CA LEU A 118 -22.29 17.30 6.35
C LEU A 118 -23.78 17.59 6.16
N TYR A 119 -24.41 16.78 5.33
CA TYR A 119 -25.85 16.81 5.11
C TYR A 119 -26.41 15.40 5.18
N ASP A 120 -27.51 15.27 5.90
CA ASP A 120 -28.30 14.06 5.94
C ASP A 120 -29.16 13.99 4.67
N LEU A 121 -28.95 12.97 3.85
CA LEU A 121 -29.71 12.80 2.61
C LEU A 121 -31.05 12.10 2.83
N LEU A 122 -31.28 11.53 4.03
CA LEU A 122 -32.52 10.87 4.40
C LEU A 122 -33.46 11.79 5.19
N ASP A 123 -32.93 12.83 5.82
CA ASP A 123 -33.71 13.89 6.47
C ASP A 123 -33.07 15.29 6.26
N LEU A 124 -33.64 16.08 5.36
CA LEU A 124 -33.16 17.45 5.08
C LEU A 124 -33.41 18.46 6.21
N GLN A 125 -34.28 18.15 7.18
CA GLN A 125 -34.52 19.05 8.31
C GLN A 125 -33.40 18.96 9.36
N ASN A 126 -32.60 17.90 9.28
CA ASN A 126 -31.53 17.62 10.22
C ASN A 126 -30.23 18.35 9.83
N ASN A 127 -29.95 19.44 10.54
CA ASN A 127 -28.80 20.30 10.27
C ASN A 127 -27.65 20.15 11.30
N ASN A 128 -27.81 19.29 12.30
CA ASN A 128 -26.90 19.21 13.46
C ASN A 128 -26.08 17.91 13.48
N LEU A 129 -25.47 17.56 12.35
CA LEU A 129 -24.61 16.39 12.25
C LEU A 129 -23.21 16.66 12.84
N ILE A 130 -22.77 15.80 13.76
CA ILE A 130 -21.46 15.93 14.43
C ILE A 130 -20.68 14.63 14.29
N ILE A 131 -19.48 14.69 13.71
CA ILE A 131 -18.57 13.53 13.66
C ILE A 131 -17.94 13.33 15.04
N LYS A 132 -18.13 12.14 15.63
CA LYS A 132 -17.50 11.72 16.88
C LYS A 132 -16.54 10.56 16.69
N ASP A 133 -15.43 10.65 17.42
CA ASP A 133 -14.38 9.63 17.49
C ASP A 133 -14.59 8.79 18.75
N ASN A 134 -15.27 7.65 18.61
CA ASN A 134 -15.47 6.74 19.72
C ASN A 134 -14.20 5.90 19.92
N LYS A 135 -13.28 6.44 20.72
CA LYS A 135 -12.01 5.78 21.06
C LYS A 135 -12.18 4.41 21.71
N GLN A 136 -13.29 4.16 22.39
CA GLN A 136 -13.52 2.86 23.03
C GLN A 136 -13.88 1.78 22.02
N LEU A 137 -14.61 2.13 20.96
CA LEU A 137 -15.02 1.19 19.92
C LEU A 137 -14.10 1.22 18.69
N GLU A 138 -13.13 2.14 18.67
CA GLU A 138 -12.29 2.44 17.51
C GLU A 138 -13.11 2.70 16.25
N GLN A 139 -14.21 3.44 16.42
CA GLN A 139 -15.18 3.71 15.37
C GLN A 139 -15.51 5.19 15.29
N ILE A 140 -15.58 5.69 14.06
CA ILE A 140 -16.15 7.00 13.74
C ILE A 140 -17.65 6.86 13.48
N ASN A 141 -18.42 7.66 14.23
CA ASN A 141 -19.87 7.77 14.10
C ASN A 141 -20.26 9.22 13.84
N VAL A 142 -21.42 9.43 13.22
CA VAL A 142 -22.04 10.75 13.05
C VAL A 142 -23.23 10.82 13.97
N GLU A 143 -23.15 11.67 14.99
CA GLU A 143 -24.29 11.93 15.85
C GLU A 143 -25.41 12.64 15.12
N ASN A 144 -26.63 12.35 15.57
CA ASN A 144 -27.88 12.81 15.00
C ASN A 144 -28.13 12.35 13.57
N LEU A 145 -27.26 11.54 12.95
CA LEU A 145 -27.51 11.02 11.61
C LEU A 145 -28.76 10.13 11.59
N THR A 146 -29.65 10.35 10.63
CA THR A 146 -30.83 9.51 10.44
C THR A 146 -30.41 8.10 10.03
N ILE A 147 -30.86 7.12 10.81
CA ILE A 147 -30.66 5.69 10.56
C ILE A 147 -32.04 5.05 10.41
N LEU A 148 -32.33 4.51 9.23
CA LEU A 148 -33.62 3.90 8.91
C LEU A 148 -33.50 2.38 8.81
N LYS A 149 -34.33 1.65 9.56
CA LYS A 149 -34.49 0.20 9.44
C LYS A 149 -35.12 -0.15 8.10
N SER A 150 -34.73 -1.30 7.54
CA SER A 150 -35.30 -1.83 6.32
C SER A 150 -35.48 -3.34 6.43
N ASN A 151 -36.69 -3.81 6.17
CA ASN A 151 -37.07 -5.22 6.29
C ASN A 151 -37.13 -5.96 4.94
N SER A 152 -37.00 -5.24 3.83
CA SER A 152 -37.00 -5.81 2.48
C SER A 152 -36.04 -5.08 1.54
N TYR A 153 -35.69 -5.74 0.44
CA TYR A 153 -34.90 -5.14 -0.63
C TYR A 153 -35.60 -3.90 -1.23
N GLU A 154 -36.91 -3.96 -1.42
CA GLU A 154 -37.72 -2.89 -1.99
C GLU A 154 -37.74 -1.66 -1.08
N GLU A 155 -37.83 -1.85 0.24
CA GLU A 155 -37.74 -0.77 1.22
C GLU A 155 -36.35 -0.12 1.22
N SER A 156 -35.29 -0.93 1.22
CA SER A 156 -33.91 -0.45 1.13
C SER A 156 -33.67 0.34 -0.16
N LEU A 157 -34.21 -0.13 -1.27
CA LEU A 157 -34.12 0.54 -2.56
C LEU A 157 -34.84 1.89 -2.54
N LYS A 158 -36.03 1.98 -1.93
CA LYS A 158 -36.77 3.24 -1.76
C LYS A 158 -36.00 4.24 -0.90
N ILE A 159 -35.41 3.81 0.22
CA ILE A 159 -34.58 4.66 1.09
C ILE A 159 -33.36 5.18 0.31
N TYR A 160 -32.68 4.30 -0.43
CA TYR A 160 -31.53 4.71 -1.24
C TYR A 160 -31.93 5.69 -2.36
N GLN A 161 -33.05 5.45 -3.05
CA GLN A 161 -33.59 6.34 -4.09
C GLN A 161 -34.03 7.70 -3.53
N LEU A 162 -34.59 7.73 -2.32
CA LEU A 162 -34.88 8.98 -1.62
C LEU A 162 -33.61 9.82 -1.47
N GLY A 163 -32.53 9.25 -0.92
CA GLY A 163 -31.28 9.98 -0.77
C GLY A 163 -30.64 10.43 -2.09
N ILE A 164 -30.74 9.62 -3.15
CA ILE A 164 -30.31 10.04 -4.50
C ILE A 164 -31.13 11.23 -5.00
N LYS A 165 -32.45 11.19 -4.83
CA LYS A 165 -33.35 12.27 -5.25
C LYS A 165 -33.05 13.54 -4.46
N THR A 166 -32.90 13.43 -3.14
CA THR A 166 -32.48 14.52 -2.25
C THR A 166 -31.18 15.16 -2.73
N ARG A 167 -30.15 14.35 -3.01
CA ARG A 167 -28.86 14.81 -3.53
C ARG A 167 -29.03 15.58 -4.86
N LYS A 168 -29.86 15.07 -5.78
CA LYS A 168 -30.12 15.72 -7.09
C LYS A 168 -30.88 17.03 -6.95
N THR A 169 -31.96 17.07 -6.17
CA THR A 169 -32.76 18.30 -5.93
C THR A 169 -31.89 19.37 -5.29
N LYS A 170 -31.08 18.99 -4.31
CA LYS A 170 -30.13 19.90 -3.68
C LYS A 170 -29.05 20.41 -4.64
N SER A 171 -28.64 19.58 -5.59
CA SER A 171 -27.71 19.97 -6.65
C SER A 171 -28.32 21.05 -7.56
N THR A 172 -29.60 20.93 -7.91
CA THR A 172 -30.27 21.96 -8.71
C THR A 172 -30.55 23.22 -7.91
N ASP A 173 -30.99 23.10 -6.65
CA ASP A 173 -31.42 24.24 -5.84
C ASP A 173 -30.26 25.13 -5.37
N MET A 174 -29.09 24.53 -5.13
CA MET A 174 -27.89 25.25 -4.69
C MET A 174 -26.81 25.37 -5.77
N ASN A 175 -27.14 25.09 -7.05
CA ASN A 175 -26.17 25.00 -8.15
C ASN A 175 -24.96 24.10 -7.83
N LEU A 176 -25.17 23.05 -7.02
CA LEU A 176 -24.13 22.06 -6.75
C LEU A 176 -23.99 21.16 -7.95
N GLU A 177 -22.76 20.87 -8.31
CA GLU A 177 -22.47 19.81 -9.26
C GLU A 177 -22.23 18.52 -8.46
N SER A 178 -22.85 17.39 -8.81
CA SER A 178 -22.62 16.13 -8.09
C SER A 178 -21.17 15.63 -8.17
N SER A 179 -20.40 16.17 -9.12
CA SER A 179 -18.94 16.00 -9.24
C SER A 179 -18.15 16.69 -8.12
N ARG A 180 -18.78 17.58 -7.35
CA ARG A 180 -18.17 18.42 -6.31
C ARG A 180 -18.53 18.02 -4.89
N SER A 181 -19.42 17.06 -4.70
CA SER A 181 -19.75 16.52 -3.38
C SER A 181 -19.33 15.06 -3.25
N HIS A 182 -19.00 14.66 -2.02
CA HIS A 182 -18.78 13.26 -1.67
C HIS A 182 -20.04 12.69 -1.07
N SER A 183 -20.36 11.44 -1.36
CA SER A 183 -21.50 10.77 -0.73
C SER A 183 -21.09 9.43 -0.14
N ILE A 184 -21.61 9.13 1.06
CA ILE A 184 -21.32 7.92 1.82
C ILE A 184 -22.66 7.29 2.19
N PHE A 185 -23.00 6.20 1.51
CA PHE A 185 -24.15 5.37 1.86
C PHE A 185 -23.66 4.21 2.72
N THR A 186 -24.21 4.04 3.91
CA THR A 186 -23.79 2.98 4.84
C THR A 186 -24.92 2.03 5.12
N VAL A 187 -24.63 0.74 5.00
CA VAL A 187 -25.48 -0.37 5.41
C VAL A 187 -24.94 -0.91 6.72
N TYR A 188 -25.68 -0.76 7.80
CA TYR A 188 -25.40 -1.41 9.08
C TYR A 188 -26.07 -2.78 9.05
N ILE A 189 -25.28 -3.79 9.39
CA ILE A 189 -25.69 -5.18 9.33
C ILE A 189 -25.57 -5.74 10.73
N LYS A 190 -26.66 -6.31 11.21
CA LYS A 190 -26.69 -7.06 12.46
C LYS A 190 -27.09 -8.49 12.16
N ASN A 191 -26.24 -9.42 12.59
CA ASN A 191 -26.43 -10.85 12.38
C ASN A 191 -26.38 -11.57 13.72
N LEU A 192 -27.44 -12.30 14.03
CA LEU A 192 -27.54 -13.11 15.23
C LEU A 192 -27.27 -14.58 14.88
N SER A 193 -26.18 -15.13 15.39
CA SER A 193 -25.83 -16.54 15.18
C SER A 193 -25.28 -17.14 16.46
N ASN A 194 -25.81 -18.28 16.91
CA ASN A 194 -25.26 -19.07 18.03
C ASN A 194 -24.99 -18.25 19.32
N ASN A 195 -25.94 -17.41 19.74
CA ASN A 195 -25.79 -16.48 20.88
C ASN A 195 -24.67 -15.43 20.74
N VAL A 196 -24.20 -15.20 19.52
CA VAL A 196 -23.26 -14.12 19.17
C VAL A 196 -23.97 -13.14 18.27
N VAL A 197 -24.04 -11.89 18.72
CA VAL A 197 -24.44 -10.74 17.92
C VAL A 197 -23.19 -10.26 17.17
N LYS A 198 -23.24 -10.26 15.84
CA LYS A 198 -22.20 -9.66 15.00
C LYS A 198 -22.76 -8.39 14.39
N GLU A 199 -21.99 -7.31 14.49
CA GLU A 199 -22.34 -6.01 13.93
C GLU A 199 -21.25 -5.54 12.97
N SER A 200 -21.65 -5.00 11.84
CA SER A 200 -20.71 -4.44 10.88
C SER A 200 -21.34 -3.29 10.11
N LYS A 201 -20.48 -2.46 9.51
CA LYS A 201 -20.87 -1.47 8.52
C LYS A 201 -20.27 -1.79 7.16
N LEU A 202 -21.09 -1.74 6.12
CA LEU A 202 -20.66 -1.74 4.73
C LEU A 202 -20.92 -0.35 4.13
N SER A 203 -19.86 0.44 3.95
CA SER A 203 -19.95 1.80 3.41
C SER A 203 -19.58 1.86 1.93
N PHE A 204 -20.44 2.49 1.13
CA PHE A 204 -20.22 2.80 -0.28
C PHE A 204 -19.93 4.28 -0.41
N VAL A 205 -18.74 4.61 -0.91
CA VAL A 205 -18.24 5.98 -1.01
C VAL A 205 -18.09 6.37 -2.48
N ASP A 206 -18.88 7.36 -2.90
CA ASP A 206 -18.76 8.03 -4.21
C ASP A 206 -18.12 9.39 -3.98
N LEU A 207 -16.83 9.50 -4.31
CA LEU A 207 -16.04 10.71 -4.12
C LEU A 207 -16.30 11.74 -5.22
N ALA A 208 -16.01 13.00 -4.93
CA ALA A 208 -15.91 14.06 -5.92
C ALA A 208 -14.84 13.77 -6.99
N GLY A 209 -14.87 14.52 -8.10
CA GLY A 209 -13.85 14.49 -9.14
C GLY A 209 -12.45 14.80 -8.58
N SER A 210 -11.47 13.98 -8.96
CA SER A 210 -10.06 14.16 -8.57
C SER A 210 -9.27 15.12 -9.45
N GLU A 211 -9.86 15.61 -10.54
CA GLU A 211 -9.22 16.52 -11.47
C GLU A 211 -8.88 17.84 -10.80
N ARG A 212 -7.71 18.37 -11.15
CA ARG A 212 -7.37 19.75 -10.80
C ARG A 212 -8.14 20.65 -11.76
N LEU A 213 -8.91 21.59 -11.22
CA LEU A 213 -9.51 22.65 -12.02
C LEU A 213 -8.37 23.45 -12.67
N ARG A 214 -8.12 23.17 -13.95
CA ARG A 214 -7.19 23.93 -14.79
C ARG A 214 -7.84 25.29 -15.04
N ASN A 215 -7.20 26.34 -14.51
CA ASN A 215 -7.44 27.77 -14.73
C ASN A 215 -8.76 28.13 -15.42
N LEU A 216 -9.76 28.54 -14.63
CA LEU A 216 -10.85 29.37 -15.12
C LEU A 216 -10.96 30.59 -14.21
N GLU A 217 -10.64 31.72 -14.81
CA GLU A 217 -10.86 33.09 -14.33
C GLU A 217 -12.31 33.28 -13.91
N LEU A 218 -12.67 32.97 -12.66
CA LEU A 218 -14.01 33.24 -12.16
C LEU A 218 -13.95 33.69 -10.69
N GLU A 219 -14.47 34.90 -10.53
CA GLU A 219 -14.79 35.70 -9.35
C GLU A 219 -14.74 35.03 -7.96
N ASN A 220 -14.33 35.84 -6.98
CA ASN A 220 -13.97 35.55 -5.59
C ASN A 220 -14.88 34.60 -4.76
N VAL A 221 -16.12 34.31 -5.19
CA VAL A 221 -17.03 33.36 -4.51
C VAL A 221 -16.78 31.91 -4.94
N LYS A 222 -16.45 31.65 -6.21
CA LYS A 222 -16.14 30.29 -6.72
C LYS A 222 -14.80 29.75 -6.18
N ILE A 223 -13.91 30.63 -5.75
CA ILE A 223 -12.58 30.27 -5.22
C ILE A 223 -12.68 29.53 -3.88
N LYS A 224 -13.58 29.96 -2.97
CA LYS A 224 -13.74 29.30 -1.66
C LYS A 224 -14.32 27.88 -1.79
N GLU A 225 -15.34 27.73 -2.63
CA GLU A 225 -15.95 26.42 -2.93
C GLU A 225 -14.94 25.48 -3.60
N THR A 226 -14.24 25.97 -4.63
CA THR A 226 -13.17 25.25 -5.33
C THR A 226 -12.03 24.84 -4.40
N GLY A 227 -11.65 25.74 -3.48
CA GLY A 227 -10.63 25.47 -2.46
C GLY A 227 -11.02 24.33 -1.53
N ASN A 228 -12.28 24.27 -1.10
CA ASN A 228 -12.75 23.29 -0.12
C ASN A 228 -13.02 21.89 -0.72
N ILE A 229 -13.47 21.79 -1.97
CA ILE A 229 -13.59 20.48 -2.64
C ILE A 229 -12.21 19.85 -2.80
N ASN A 230 -11.27 20.63 -3.33
CA ASN A 230 -9.87 20.21 -3.43
C ASN A 230 -9.25 19.96 -2.06
N LYS A 231 -9.64 20.70 -1.02
CA LYS A 231 -9.14 20.48 0.35
C LYS A 231 -9.41 19.05 0.82
N SER A 232 -10.64 18.55 0.69
CA SER A 232 -10.99 17.20 1.14
C SER A 232 -10.17 16.10 0.44
N LEU A 233 -10.03 16.17 -0.89
CA LEU A 233 -9.23 15.22 -1.67
C LEU A 233 -7.72 15.42 -1.49
N PHE A 234 -7.27 16.65 -1.25
CA PHE A 234 -5.88 16.96 -0.91
C PHE A 234 -5.51 16.34 0.44
N CYS A 235 -6.33 16.57 1.48
CA CYS A 235 -6.16 15.94 2.79
C CYS A 235 -6.15 14.42 2.67
N LEU A 236 -7.05 13.85 1.88
CA LEU A 236 -7.07 12.41 1.60
C LEU A 236 -5.75 11.94 0.97
N GLY A 237 -5.25 12.64 -0.05
CA GLY A 237 -3.96 12.33 -0.68
C GLY A 237 -2.78 12.43 0.29
N GLN A 238 -2.77 13.42 1.18
CA GLN A 238 -1.74 13.57 2.21
C GLN A 238 -1.75 12.42 3.22
N ILE A 239 -2.94 11.98 3.66
CA ILE A 239 -3.08 10.85 4.57
C ILE A 239 -2.58 9.56 3.93
N ILE A 240 -2.97 9.31 2.68
CA ILE A 240 -2.53 8.13 1.94
C ILE A 240 -1.01 8.12 1.77
N TYR A 241 -0.43 9.26 1.40
CA TYR A 241 1.03 9.40 1.29
C TYR A 241 1.74 9.08 2.62
N LYS A 242 1.27 9.66 3.73
CA LYS A 242 1.85 9.42 5.05
C LYS A 242 1.72 7.95 5.46
N LEU A 243 0.54 7.36 5.28
CA LEU A 243 0.27 5.96 5.59
C LEU A 243 1.09 4.98 4.75
N SER A 244 1.38 5.32 3.48
CA SER A 244 2.17 4.44 2.59
C SER A 244 3.68 4.47 2.88
N GLU A 245 4.18 5.56 3.47
CA GLU A 245 5.61 5.75 3.77
C GLU A 245 5.94 5.35 5.22
N ASP A 246 5.24 5.93 6.19
CA ASP A 246 5.51 5.74 7.61
C ASP A 246 4.26 6.03 8.45
N SER A 247 3.56 4.95 8.83
CA SER A 247 2.36 5.02 9.65
C SER A 247 2.62 5.40 11.12
N SER A 248 3.88 5.54 11.55
CA SER A 248 4.22 5.91 12.94
C SER A 248 4.07 7.42 13.21
N LYS A 249 4.00 8.23 12.16
CA LYS A 249 3.82 9.69 12.27
C LYS A 249 2.36 10.05 12.51
N HIS A 250 2.14 11.22 13.11
CA HIS A 250 0.79 11.73 13.32
C HIS A 250 0.04 11.95 11.98
N ILE A 251 -1.15 11.35 11.88
CA ILE A 251 -2.02 11.44 10.70
C ILE A 251 -3.17 12.41 10.98
N GLY A 252 -3.26 13.46 10.16
CA GLY A 252 -4.25 14.54 10.28
C GLY A 252 -5.64 14.18 9.76
N TYR A 253 -6.27 13.12 10.28
CA TYR A 253 -7.63 12.73 9.84
C TYR A 253 -8.66 13.84 10.03
N ARG A 254 -8.44 14.75 10.98
CA ARG A 254 -9.36 15.86 11.31
C ARG A 254 -9.28 17.05 10.35
N ASP A 255 -8.32 17.06 9.42
CA ASP A 255 -8.08 18.19 8.52
C ASP A 255 -9.23 18.42 7.52
N SER A 256 -10.01 17.37 7.24
CA SER A 256 -11.28 17.44 6.50
C SER A 256 -12.35 16.52 7.09
N LYS A 257 -13.63 16.85 6.88
CA LYS A 257 -14.76 16.00 7.30
C LYS A 257 -14.71 14.63 6.61
N LEU A 258 -14.33 14.61 5.34
CA LEU A 258 -14.18 13.37 4.56
C LEU A 258 -13.15 12.45 5.19
N THR A 259 -11.93 12.94 5.40
CA THR A 259 -10.85 12.14 5.99
C THR A 259 -11.18 11.70 7.42
N PHE A 260 -11.97 12.50 8.14
CA PHE A 260 -12.37 12.13 9.49
C PHE A 260 -13.37 10.98 9.48
N LEU A 261 -14.37 11.00 8.59
CA LEU A 261 -15.29 9.86 8.40
C LEU A 261 -14.59 8.60 7.89
N LEU A 262 -13.55 8.77 7.08
CA LEU A 262 -12.80 7.66 6.48
C LEU A 262 -11.66 7.14 7.37
N LYS A 263 -11.49 7.67 8.60
CA LYS A 263 -10.42 7.27 9.52
C LYS A 263 -10.38 5.75 9.72
N ASP A 264 -11.53 5.12 9.92
CA ASP A 264 -11.62 3.67 10.13
C ASP A 264 -11.26 2.88 8.87
N SER A 265 -11.48 3.49 7.69
CA SER A 265 -11.26 2.86 6.39
C SER A 265 -9.80 2.93 5.93
N LEU A 266 -9.02 3.89 6.41
CA LEU A 266 -7.65 4.16 5.97
C LEU A 266 -6.68 3.96 7.13
N GLY A 267 -6.08 2.78 7.22
CA GLY A 267 -5.18 2.38 8.31
C GLY A 267 -5.90 1.97 9.60
N GLY A 268 -7.23 1.79 9.58
CA GLY A 268 -8.05 1.48 10.74
C GLY A 268 -8.75 0.12 10.67
N ASN A 269 -9.81 -0.03 11.49
CA ASN A 269 -10.66 -1.22 11.54
C ASN A 269 -11.71 -1.23 10.41
N SER A 270 -11.27 -1.53 9.20
CA SER A 270 -12.15 -1.84 8.08
C SER A 270 -11.39 -2.55 6.96
N LYS A 271 -12.06 -3.44 6.23
CA LYS A 271 -11.57 -3.94 4.95
C LYS A 271 -11.93 -2.95 3.85
N LEU A 272 -10.91 -2.32 3.27
CA LEU A 272 -11.10 -1.33 2.21
C LEU A 272 -10.83 -1.93 0.82
N ARG A 273 -11.76 -1.66 -0.10
CA ARG A 273 -11.65 -1.94 -1.53
C ARG A 273 -11.78 -0.61 -2.28
N VAL A 274 -10.82 -0.30 -3.15
CA VAL A 274 -10.84 0.96 -3.91
C VAL A 274 -10.94 0.67 -5.40
N ILE A 275 -11.95 1.24 -6.04
CA ILE A 275 -12.18 1.15 -7.48
C ILE A 275 -11.77 2.50 -8.10
N GLY A 276 -10.62 2.51 -8.76
CA GLY A 276 -10.16 3.62 -9.59
C GLY A 276 -10.86 3.63 -10.93
N ASN A 277 -11.81 4.53 -11.11
CA ASN A 277 -12.50 4.77 -12.36
C ASN A 277 -11.66 5.72 -13.24
N VAL A 278 -11.26 5.26 -14.42
CA VAL A 278 -10.40 6.03 -15.34
C VAL A 278 -11.03 6.13 -16.74
N CYS A 279 -10.67 7.18 -17.47
CA CYS A 279 -11.05 7.40 -18.85
C CYS A 279 -9.77 7.72 -19.63
N LEU A 280 -9.40 6.85 -20.58
CA LEU A 280 -8.08 6.90 -21.20
C LEU A 280 -7.86 8.16 -22.05
N ASP A 281 -8.93 8.83 -22.51
CA ASP A 281 -8.87 10.12 -23.20
C ASP A 281 -8.19 11.22 -22.37
N TYR A 282 -8.19 11.07 -21.04
CA TYR A 282 -7.61 12.04 -20.11
C TYR A 282 -6.38 11.44 -19.42
N LYS A 283 -5.28 11.38 -20.16
CA LYS A 283 -4.03 10.74 -19.71
C LYS A 283 -3.52 11.23 -18.35
N SER A 284 -3.42 12.53 -18.14
CA SER A 284 -2.87 13.12 -16.89
C SER A 284 -3.68 12.69 -15.67
N ASP A 285 -5.00 12.81 -15.76
CA ASP A 285 -5.92 12.47 -14.69
C ASP A 285 -5.98 10.94 -14.45
N THR A 286 -5.86 10.15 -15.52
CA THR A 286 -5.69 8.69 -15.43
C THR A 286 -4.42 8.33 -14.68
N ILE A 287 -3.25 8.89 -15.05
CA ILE A 287 -1.97 8.65 -14.36
C ILE A 287 -2.07 9.04 -12.88
N ASN A 288 -2.70 10.17 -12.56
CA ASN A 288 -2.91 10.60 -11.18
C ASN A 288 -3.75 9.58 -10.40
N THR A 289 -4.84 9.10 -10.99
CA THR A 289 -5.72 8.08 -10.40
C THR A 289 -4.96 6.78 -10.15
N LEU A 290 -4.19 6.29 -11.13
CA LEU A 290 -3.41 5.06 -10.99
C LEU A 290 -2.31 5.20 -9.92
N ASN A 291 -1.61 6.33 -9.89
CA ASN A 291 -0.59 6.59 -8.87
C ASN A 291 -1.18 6.68 -7.46
N PHE A 292 -2.40 7.18 -7.33
CA PHE A 292 -3.14 7.21 -6.07
C PHE A 292 -3.47 5.80 -5.58
N LEU A 293 -3.96 4.93 -6.47
CA LEU A 293 -4.23 3.53 -6.15
C LEU A 293 -2.96 2.75 -5.76
N CYS A 294 -1.85 2.94 -6.47
CA CYS A 294 -0.60 2.26 -6.12
C CYS A 294 -0.14 2.58 -4.70
N ARG A 295 -0.32 3.82 -4.24
CA ARG A 295 0.00 4.20 -2.85
C ARG A 295 -0.97 3.59 -1.86
N LEU A 296 -2.27 3.59 -2.15
CA LEU A 296 -3.27 2.94 -1.31
C LEU A 296 -2.96 1.46 -1.08
N LYS A 297 -2.55 0.74 -2.12
CA LYS A 297 -2.20 -0.69 -2.03
C LYS A 297 -1.07 -1.00 -1.04
N MET A 298 -0.22 -0.02 -0.73
CA MET A 298 0.86 -0.15 0.25
C MET A 298 0.38 -0.01 1.71
N ILE A 299 -0.82 0.49 1.93
CA ILE A 299 -1.38 0.71 3.26
C ILE A 299 -1.97 -0.60 3.79
N ASN A 300 -1.67 -0.90 5.06
CA ASN A 300 -2.15 -2.06 5.76
C ASN A 300 -3.23 -1.67 6.78
N ASN A 301 -4.42 -2.26 6.67
CA ASN A 301 -5.53 -2.07 7.61
C ASN A 301 -5.58 -3.21 8.64
N ILE A 302 -5.97 -2.89 9.87
CA ILE A 302 -6.12 -3.87 10.95
C ILE A 302 -7.61 -4.08 11.20
N ALA A 303 -8.25 -4.89 10.35
CA ALA A 303 -9.66 -5.22 10.49
C ALA A 303 -9.88 -6.33 11.53
N PHE A 304 -10.85 -6.13 12.42
CA PHE A 304 -11.30 -7.12 13.41
C PHE A 304 -12.83 -7.26 13.38
N THR A 305 -13.33 -8.41 13.83
CA THR A 305 -14.77 -8.68 13.89
C THR A 305 -15.40 -7.95 15.07
N ASN A 306 -16.45 -7.17 14.83
CA ASN A 306 -17.26 -6.64 15.93
C ASN A 306 -18.32 -7.69 16.29
N SER A 307 -18.09 -8.41 17.39
CA SER A 307 -19.00 -9.45 17.88
C SER A 307 -19.14 -9.39 19.38
N GLU A 308 -20.36 -9.59 19.88
CA GLU A 308 -20.69 -9.61 21.29
C GLU A 308 -21.48 -10.88 21.62
N PHE A 309 -21.11 -11.59 22.69
CA PHE A 309 -21.89 -12.73 23.19
C PHE A 309 -23.09 -12.23 24.00
N ILE A 310 -24.27 -12.81 23.79
CA ILE A 310 -25.53 -12.38 24.43
C ILE A 310 -25.53 -12.67 25.96
N ASN A 311 -24.74 -13.64 26.42
CA ASN A 311 -24.82 -14.18 27.79
C ASN A 311 -23.60 -13.92 28.69
N ASP A 312 -22.62 -13.09 28.30
CA ASP A 312 -21.41 -12.89 29.11
C ASP A 312 -21.46 -11.64 30.01
N ILE A 313 -21.07 -11.90 31.26
CA ILE A 313 -21.02 -11.01 32.42
C ILE A 313 -20.24 -9.72 32.06
N PRO A 314 -20.81 -8.52 32.28
CA PRO A 314 -20.21 -7.22 31.91
C PRO A 314 -18.75 -7.03 32.35
N ASP A 315 -18.36 -7.62 33.47
CA ASP A 315 -17.00 -7.56 34.01
C ASP A 315 -15.99 -8.32 33.16
N LEU A 316 -16.37 -9.45 32.56
CA LEU A 316 -15.48 -10.25 31.70
C LEU A 316 -15.24 -9.56 30.35
N LYS A 317 -16.24 -8.83 29.83
CA LYS A 317 -16.13 -8.03 28.60
C LYS A 317 -15.17 -6.85 28.77
N ASN A 318 -15.23 -6.16 29.92
CA ASN A 318 -14.27 -5.11 30.26
C ASN A 318 -12.86 -5.69 30.40
N GLN A 319 -12.70 -6.82 31.08
CA GLN A 319 -11.40 -7.48 31.23
C GLN A 319 -10.83 -7.98 29.89
N LEU A 320 -11.63 -8.62 29.04
CA LEU A 320 -11.19 -9.08 27.71
C LEU A 320 -10.83 -7.91 26.80
N LYS A 321 -11.58 -6.81 26.86
CA LYS A 321 -11.27 -5.59 26.10
C LYS A 321 -10.00 -4.91 26.58
N ILE A 322 -9.79 -4.83 27.89
CA ILE A 322 -8.56 -4.31 28.50
C ILE A 322 -7.37 -5.20 28.10
N LEU A 323 -7.52 -6.53 28.21
CA LEU A 323 -6.49 -7.50 27.85
C LEU A 323 -6.20 -7.52 26.35
N ASP A 324 -7.18 -7.29 25.48
CA ASP A 324 -6.96 -7.19 24.04
C ASP A 324 -6.27 -5.87 23.69
N GLN A 325 -6.66 -4.75 24.30
CA GLN A 325 -5.95 -3.48 24.18
C GLN A 325 -4.50 -3.56 24.68
N GLU A 326 -4.26 -4.26 25.80
CA GLU A 326 -2.91 -4.53 26.29
C GLU A 326 -2.13 -5.45 25.35
N ASN A 327 -2.76 -6.51 24.83
CA ASN A 327 -2.13 -7.38 23.84
C ASN A 327 -1.78 -6.63 22.54
N GLN A 328 -2.65 -5.74 22.07
CA GLN A 328 -2.37 -4.92 20.89
C GLN A 328 -1.26 -3.91 21.16
N LYS A 329 -1.24 -3.27 22.34
CA LYS A 329 -0.13 -2.40 22.77
C LYS A 329 1.18 -3.18 22.86
N LEU A 330 1.18 -4.36 23.47
CA LEU A 330 2.35 -5.22 23.60
C LEU A 330 2.82 -5.74 22.24
N LYS A 331 1.91 -6.16 21.34
CA LYS A 331 2.25 -6.54 19.96
C LYS A 331 2.83 -5.36 19.17
N THR A 332 2.31 -4.15 19.37
CA THR A 332 2.83 -2.94 18.75
C THR A 332 4.19 -2.56 19.31
N GLN A 333 4.39 -2.67 20.63
CA GLN A 333 5.70 -2.50 21.26
C GLN A 333 6.69 -3.54 20.75
N VAL A 334 6.31 -4.82 20.68
CA VAL A 334 7.14 -5.90 20.11
C VAL A 334 7.45 -5.64 18.64
N ALA A 335 6.48 -5.19 17.84
CA ALA A 335 6.69 -4.80 16.46
C ALA A 335 7.63 -3.58 16.35
N LEU A 336 7.47 -2.59 17.24
CA LEU A 336 8.34 -1.41 17.34
C LEU A 336 9.74 -1.74 17.84
N TYR A 337 9.90 -2.72 18.73
CA TYR A 337 11.21 -3.26 19.14
C TYR A 337 11.85 -4.07 18.00
N LYS A 338 11.05 -4.82 17.23
CA LYS A 338 11.48 -5.52 16.02
C LYS A 338 11.81 -4.57 14.86
N SER A 339 11.17 -3.42 14.76
CA SER A 339 11.48 -2.41 13.74
C SER A 339 12.52 -1.39 14.21
N ARG A 340 12.69 -1.19 15.53
CA ARG A 340 13.86 -0.49 16.12
C ARG A 340 15.12 -1.33 16.07
N SER A 341 14.99 -2.65 16.02
CA SER A 341 16.06 -3.52 15.59
C SER A 341 16.06 -3.58 14.05
N ASN A 342 16.68 -2.56 13.43
CA ASN A 342 17.28 -2.67 12.09
C ASN A 342 18.34 -3.79 11.99
N PHE A 343 18.42 -4.69 12.99
CA PHE A 343 19.40 -5.76 13.05
C PHE A 343 19.34 -6.65 11.82
N ASP A 344 18.18 -7.01 11.27
CA ASP A 344 18.19 -7.95 10.14
C ASP A 344 18.77 -7.33 8.85
N LYS A 345 18.50 -6.06 8.55
CA LYS A 345 19.11 -5.38 7.38
C LYS A 345 20.58 -5.03 7.60
N ASP A 346 20.92 -4.54 8.79
CA ASP A 346 22.31 -4.22 9.13
C ASP A 346 23.17 -5.49 9.22
N VAL A 347 22.61 -6.62 9.69
CA VAL A 347 23.27 -7.93 9.73
C VAL A 347 23.42 -8.52 8.33
N ASP A 348 22.43 -8.40 7.46
CA ASP A 348 22.56 -8.86 6.07
C ASP A 348 23.64 -8.07 5.31
N ASP A 349 23.66 -6.74 5.46
CA ASP A 349 24.70 -5.89 4.87
C ASP A 349 26.07 -6.16 5.49
N LEU A 350 26.18 -6.28 6.82
CA LEU A 350 27.43 -6.65 7.49
C LEU A 350 27.90 -8.06 7.08
N THR A 351 26.99 -9.00 6.91
CA THR A 351 27.31 -10.37 6.49
C THR A 351 27.81 -10.38 5.06
N PHE A 352 27.21 -9.57 4.17
CA PHE A 352 27.69 -9.37 2.80
C PHE A 352 29.11 -8.78 2.77
N TYR A 353 29.37 -7.71 3.56
CA TYR A 353 30.70 -7.11 3.66
C TYR A 353 31.72 -8.07 4.28
N ILE A 354 31.36 -8.82 5.32
CA ILE A 354 32.23 -9.82 5.96
C ILE A 354 32.61 -10.92 4.96
N ASN A 355 31.66 -11.41 4.15
CA ASN A 355 31.94 -12.44 3.15
C ASN A 355 32.86 -11.91 2.03
N LYS A 356 32.64 -10.67 1.58
CA LYS A 356 33.54 -10.02 0.61
C LYS A 356 34.97 -9.87 1.15
N ILE A 357 35.12 -9.44 2.40
CA ILE A 357 36.44 -9.33 3.06
C ILE A 357 37.08 -10.71 3.22
N LYS A 358 36.31 -11.75 3.57
CA LYS A 358 36.83 -13.14 3.65
C LYS A 358 37.37 -13.63 2.31
N ASP A 359 36.68 -13.34 1.21
CA ASP A 359 37.13 -13.71 -0.14
C ASP A 359 38.41 -12.95 -0.54
N GLU A 360 38.50 -11.65 -0.20
CA GLU A 360 39.72 -10.86 -0.42
C GLU A 360 40.89 -11.37 0.41
N ILE A 361 40.67 -11.70 1.68
CA ILE A 361 41.67 -12.32 2.56
C ILE A 361 42.15 -13.65 1.98
N LYS A 362 41.23 -14.49 1.47
CA LYS A 362 41.59 -15.78 0.86
C LYS A 362 42.51 -15.60 -0.35
N LYS A 363 42.20 -14.63 -1.22
CA LYS A 363 43.06 -14.28 -2.37
C LYS A 363 44.43 -13.80 -1.92
N VAL A 364 44.50 -12.97 -0.88
CA VAL A 364 45.79 -12.51 -0.32
C VAL A 364 46.61 -13.68 0.23
N PHE A 365 45.98 -14.63 0.91
CA PHE A 365 46.67 -15.84 1.40
C PHE A 365 47.18 -16.73 0.27
N GLU A 366 46.40 -16.92 -0.80
CA GLU A 366 46.83 -17.66 -1.99
C GLU A 366 48.04 -16.97 -2.64
N ASN A 367 47.97 -15.65 -2.83
CA ASN A 367 49.09 -14.87 -3.36
C ASN A 367 50.33 -14.92 -2.46
N MET A 368 50.17 -14.92 -1.12
CA MET A 368 51.30 -15.05 -0.20
C MET A 368 51.99 -16.42 -0.33
N LYS A 369 51.22 -17.51 -0.51
CA LYS A 369 51.79 -18.83 -0.76
C LYS A 369 52.58 -18.88 -2.07
N GLU A 370 52.02 -18.33 -3.14
CA GLU A 370 52.73 -18.23 -4.42
C GLU A 370 54.02 -17.41 -4.29
N PHE A 371 53.98 -16.30 -3.56
CA PHE A 371 55.16 -15.47 -3.30
C PHE A 371 56.24 -16.23 -2.53
N GLU A 372 55.85 -17.04 -1.54
CA GLU A 372 56.78 -17.85 -0.76
C GLU A 372 57.42 -18.96 -1.60
N GLU A 373 56.67 -19.61 -2.49
CA GLU A 373 57.21 -20.55 -3.47
C GLU A 373 58.21 -19.89 -4.42
N ILE A 374 57.88 -18.71 -4.95
CA ILE A 374 58.77 -17.95 -5.84
C ILE A 374 60.05 -17.56 -5.09
N LYS A 375 59.93 -17.08 -3.85
CA LYS A 375 61.08 -16.71 -3.00
C LYS A 375 62.02 -17.90 -2.77
N ASN A 376 61.46 -19.09 -2.51
CA ASN A 376 62.24 -20.32 -2.36
C ASN A 376 62.95 -20.72 -3.66
N LYS A 377 62.26 -20.65 -4.80
CA LYS A 377 62.87 -20.89 -6.13
C LYS A 377 64.01 -19.91 -6.41
N LEU A 378 63.84 -18.64 -6.07
CA LEU A 378 64.86 -17.60 -6.25
C LEU A 378 66.11 -17.90 -5.41
N SER A 379 65.93 -18.31 -4.15
CA SER A 379 67.03 -18.69 -3.26
C SER A 379 67.83 -19.88 -3.80
N ILE A 380 67.15 -20.89 -4.35
CA ILE A 380 67.79 -22.04 -4.98
C ILE A 380 68.59 -21.60 -6.20
N TYR A 381 68.00 -20.77 -7.07
CA TYR A 381 68.67 -20.26 -8.26
C TYR A 381 69.92 -19.42 -7.92
N GLU A 382 69.84 -18.55 -6.92
CA GLU A 382 71.00 -17.79 -6.43
C GLU A 382 72.11 -18.70 -5.88
N PHE A 383 71.73 -19.77 -5.15
CA PHE A 383 72.68 -20.75 -4.65
C PHE A 383 73.39 -21.49 -5.78
N GLU A 384 72.65 -21.94 -6.80
CA GLU A 384 73.22 -22.61 -7.99
C GLU A 384 74.16 -21.69 -8.78
N ALA A 385 73.77 -20.42 -8.96
CA ALA A 385 74.59 -19.42 -9.64
C ALA A 385 75.92 -19.18 -8.89
N LYS A 386 75.88 -19.03 -7.56
CA LYS A 386 77.08 -18.90 -6.72
C LYS A 386 77.96 -20.15 -6.80
N LYS A 387 77.37 -21.35 -6.71
CA LYS A 387 78.09 -22.62 -6.84
C LYS A 387 78.83 -22.73 -8.17
N LYS A 388 78.18 -22.35 -9.28
CA LYS A 388 78.81 -22.35 -10.62
C LYS A 388 79.99 -21.38 -10.72
N THR A 389 79.91 -20.23 -10.05
CA THR A 389 81.01 -19.26 -9.99
C THR A 389 82.18 -19.81 -9.17
N ILE A 390 81.92 -20.45 -8.02
CA ILE A 390 82.96 -21.10 -7.20
C ILE A 390 83.70 -22.17 -8.01
N LEU A 391 82.97 -23.06 -8.68
CA LEU A 391 83.56 -24.09 -9.55
C LEU A 391 84.45 -23.52 -10.66
N LYS A 392 84.08 -22.36 -11.23
CA LYS A 392 84.94 -21.66 -12.19
C LYS A 392 86.22 -21.14 -11.52
N CYS A 393 86.12 -20.56 -10.33
CA CYS A 393 87.28 -20.09 -9.57
C CYS A 393 88.22 -21.24 -9.18
N GLU A 394 87.67 -22.38 -8.74
CA GLU A 394 88.45 -23.60 -8.43
C GLU A 394 89.23 -24.07 -9.66
N LYS A 395 88.58 -24.13 -10.83
CA LYS A 395 89.25 -24.52 -12.07
C LYS A 395 90.36 -23.56 -12.47
N ILE A 396 90.12 -22.26 -12.37
CA ILE A 396 91.16 -21.23 -12.62
C ILE A 396 92.33 -21.40 -11.65
N PHE A 397 92.05 -21.67 -10.38
CA PHE A 397 93.09 -21.89 -9.36
C PHE A 397 93.91 -23.15 -9.66
N GLU A 398 93.28 -24.26 -10.04
CA GLU A 398 93.98 -25.48 -10.47
C GLU A 398 94.89 -25.23 -11.67
N ASP A 399 94.39 -24.50 -12.68
CA ASP A 399 95.15 -24.17 -13.89
C ASP A 399 96.36 -23.27 -13.56
N LEU A 400 96.19 -22.27 -12.68
CA LEU A 400 97.29 -21.44 -12.16
C LEU A 400 98.30 -22.27 -11.37
N CYS A 401 97.86 -23.22 -10.54
CA CYS A 401 98.77 -24.13 -9.83
C CYS A 401 99.56 -25.03 -10.79
N LYS A 402 98.94 -25.52 -11.86
CA LYS A 402 99.62 -26.29 -12.92
C LYS A 402 100.66 -25.44 -13.64
N GLN A 403 100.30 -24.23 -14.07
CA GLN A 403 101.23 -23.29 -14.69
C GLN A 403 102.43 -23.00 -13.78
N ARG A 404 102.19 -22.67 -12.50
CA ARG A 404 103.27 -22.42 -11.54
C ARG A 404 104.19 -23.64 -11.37
N ASN A 405 103.63 -24.85 -11.34
CA ASN A 405 104.43 -26.08 -11.23
C ASN A 405 105.24 -26.36 -12.51
N GLU A 406 104.70 -26.05 -13.69
CA GLU A 406 105.43 -26.11 -14.97
C GLU A 406 106.55 -25.08 -15.02
N GLU A 407 106.28 -23.82 -14.68
CA GLU A 407 107.30 -22.76 -14.55
C GLU A 407 108.41 -23.15 -13.57
N PHE A 408 108.06 -23.74 -12.42
CA PHE A 408 109.03 -24.22 -11.44
C PHE A 408 109.87 -25.40 -11.97
N ARG A 409 109.27 -26.32 -12.74
CA ARG A 409 109.99 -27.41 -13.42
C ARG A 409 110.94 -26.88 -14.49
N GLU A 410 110.51 -25.91 -15.29
CA GLU A 410 111.36 -25.24 -16.29
C GLU A 410 112.51 -24.49 -15.64
N ALA A 411 112.25 -23.72 -14.58
CA ALA A 411 113.28 -23.02 -13.82
C ALA A 411 114.29 -23.99 -13.17
N LYS A 412 113.85 -25.18 -12.74
CA LYS A 412 114.74 -26.23 -12.21
C LYS A 412 115.58 -26.89 -13.31
N LYS A 413 115.03 -27.11 -14.52
CA LYS A 413 115.81 -27.57 -15.69
C LYS A 413 116.91 -26.56 -16.07
N ARG A 414 116.58 -25.27 -16.13
CA ARG A 414 117.55 -24.18 -16.41
C ARG A 414 118.66 -23.98 -15.37
N ARG A 415 118.58 -24.65 -14.21
CA ARG A 415 119.62 -24.63 -13.17
C ARG A 415 120.53 -25.87 -13.18
N ILE A 416 120.22 -26.87 -13.99
CA ILE A 416 120.95 -28.16 -14.06
C ILE A 416 121.76 -28.27 -15.39
N ASP A 417 121.46 -27.42 -16.37
CA ASP A 417 122.36 -27.06 -17.48
C ASP A 417 123.23 -25.86 -17.06
#